data_AF-A0A353GWJ1-F1
#
_entry.id   AF-A0A353GWJ1-F1
#
_cell.length_a   1.000
_cell.length_b   1.000
_cell.length_c   1.000
_cell.angle_alpha   90.00
_cell.angle_beta   90.00
_cell.angle_gamma   90.00
#
_symmetry.space_group_name_H-M   'P 1'
#
loop_
_entity.id
_entity.type
_entity.pdbx_description
1 polymer ?
#
loop_
_entity_poly.entity_id
_entity_poly.type
_entity_poly.pdbx_seq_one_letter_code
_entity_poly.pdbx_strand_id
1 'polypeptide(L)'
;MEIEKTNEAGPKIAGNSDANKPNPVISNFIQEAVAEDLKTGIHGKRVHTRFPPEPNGYLHIGHAKALCIDFGIALTFGGQCNLRFDDTNPVKEDT
;
A
#
# COMPACT_ATOMS: atom_id res chain seq x y z
N MET A 1 -36.90 41.63 2.61
CA MET A 1 -35.70 41.75 1.76
C MET A 1 -34.80 40.62 2.15
N GLU A 2 -35.00 39.49 1.47
CA GLU A 2 -34.29 38.23 1.70
C GLU A 2 -32.83 38.41 1.30
N ILE A 3 -31.92 37.91 2.11
CA ILE A 3 -30.52 37.74 1.72
C ILE A 3 -30.29 36.23 1.74
N GLU A 4 -30.42 35.62 0.56
CA GLU A 4 -30.03 34.24 0.29
C GLU A 4 -28.54 34.10 0.60
N LYS A 5 -28.20 33.26 1.59
CA LYS A 5 -26.86 32.69 1.70
C LYS A 5 -26.82 31.48 0.78
N THR A 6 -26.20 31.62 -0.39
CA THR A 6 -25.87 30.49 -1.26
C THR A 6 -24.80 29.64 -0.57
N ASN A 7 -25.24 28.55 0.07
CA ASN A 7 -24.37 27.45 0.42
C ASN A 7 -24.03 26.71 -0.88
N GLU A 8 -22.89 27.04 -1.50
CA GLU A 8 -22.32 26.19 -2.54
C GLU A 8 -21.78 24.91 -1.88
N ALA A 9 -22.58 23.85 -1.95
CA ALA A 9 -22.12 22.52 -1.70
C ALA A 9 -21.08 22.17 -2.77
N GLY A 10 -19.81 22.12 -2.39
CA GLY A 10 -18.78 21.43 -3.17
C GLY A 10 -19.22 19.99 -3.49
N PRO A 11 -18.63 19.34 -4.51
CA PRO A 11 -19.10 18.06 -4.99
C PRO A 11 -19.16 17.05 -3.84
N LYS A 12 -20.38 16.64 -3.47
CA LYS A 12 -20.57 15.53 -2.54
C LYS A 12 -20.03 14.29 -3.26
N ILE A 13 -18.81 13.89 -2.90
CA ILE A 13 -18.31 12.57 -3.26
C ILE A 13 -19.26 11.60 -2.56
N ALA A 14 -20.16 11.00 -3.35
CA ALA A 14 -21.08 9.99 -2.88
C ALA A 14 -20.24 8.91 -2.20
N GLY A 15 -20.38 8.81 -0.88
CA GLY A 15 -19.75 7.77 -0.08
C GLY A 15 -20.22 6.43 -0.62
N ASN A 16 -19.34 5.75 -1.36
CA ASN A 16 -19.60 4.40 -1.81
C ASN A 16 -19.55 3.48 -0.58
N SER A 17 -20.71 3.20 0.01
CA SER A 17 -20.88 2.37 1.20
C SER A 17 -20.55 0.89 0.98
N ASP A 18 -20.14 0.51 -0.23
CA ASP A 18 -19.71 -0.84 -0.59
C ASP A 18 -18.20 -1.07 -0.44
N ALA A 19 -17.42 -0.06 -0.02
CA ALA A 19 -15.97 -0.18 0.16
C ALA A 19 -15.53 -0.99 1.40
N ASN A 20 -16.47 -1.52 2.18
CA ASN A 20 -16.18 -2.15 3.48
C ASN A 20 -16.61 -3.62 3.59
N LYS A 21 -16.75 -4.33 2.45
CA LYS A 21 -16.72 -5.79 2.49
C LYS A 21 -15.29 -6.25 2.26
N PRO A 22 -14.63 -6.91 3.23
CA PRO A 22 -13.38 -7.60 2.94
C PRO A 22 -13.71 -8.63 1.87
N ASN A 23 -13.28 -8.36 0.63
CA ASN A 23 -13.23 -9.37 -0.42
C ASN A 23 -12.48 -10.57 0.18
N PRO A 24 -12.91 -11.83 0.01
CA PRO A 24 -12.19 -12.96 0.60
C PRO A 24 -10.80 -12.93 -0.02
N VAL A 25 -9.85 -12.42 0.75
CA VAL A 25 -8.47 -12.35 0.32
C VAL A 25 -8.05 -13.80 0.26
N ILE A 26 -7.68 -14.29 -0.93
CA ILE A 26 -7.07 -15.61 -1.06
C ILE A 26 -5.88 -15.60 -0.09
N SER A 27 -6.02 -16.30 1.05
CA SER A 27 -4.99 -16.27 2.09
C SER A 27 -3.75 -16.95 1.55
N ASN A 28 -2.63 -16.29 1.74
CA ASN A 28 -1.32 -16.85 1.48
C ASN A 28 -0.51 -16.81 2.77
N PHE A 29 0.56 -17.60 2.81
CA PHE A 29 1.39 -17.76 4.01
C PHE A 29 1.97 -16.43 4.53
N ILE A 30 2.18 -15.42 3.67
CA ILE A 30 2.68 -14.09 4.08
C ILE A 30 1.58 -13.35 4.86
N GLN A 31 0.34 -13.39 4.38
CA GLN A 31 -0.79 -12.77 5.07
C GLN A 31 -1.07 -13.45 6.42
N GLU A 32 -0.94 -14.77 6.49
CA GLU A 32 -1.09 -15.54 7.72
C GLU A 32 -0.02 -15.16 8.75
N ALA A 33 1.24 -15.04 8.32
CA ALA A 33 2.33 -14.59 9.18
C ALA A 33 2.09 -13.16 9.72
N VAL A 34 1.74 -12.22 8.83
CA VAL A 34 1.44 -10.83 9.24
C VAL A 34 0.25 -10.76 10.19
N ALA A 35 -0.79 -11.57 9.97
CA ALA A 35 -1.96 -11.61 10.85
C ALA A 35 -1.60 -12.11 12.26
N GLU A 36 -0.75 -13.14 12.37
CA GLU A 36 -0.29 -13.63 13.68
C GLU A 36 0.63 -12.61 14.37
N ASP A 37 1.51 -11.93 13.64
CA ASP A 37 2.36 -10.86 14.18
C ASP A 37 1.54 -9.67 14.69
N LEU A 38 0.44 -9.34 14.01
CA LEU A 38 -0.50 -8.30 14.46
C LEU A 38 -1.27 -8.74 15.71
N LYS A 39 -1.63 -10.02 15.82
CA LYS A 39 -2.31 -10.60 16.98
C LYS A 39 -1.41 -10.65 18.21
N THR A 40 -0.17 -11.10 18.04
CA THR A 40 0.84 -11.13 19.12
C THR A 40 1.35 -9.73 19.48
N GLY A 41 1.29 -8.79 18.53
CA GLY A 41 1.67 -7.40 18.73
C GLY A 41 3.17 -7.15 18.74
N ILE A 42 3.98 -8.10 18.25
CA ILE A 42 5.46 -8.03 18.29
C ILE A 42 6.05 -6.79 17.59
N HIS A 43 5.29 -6.20 16.65
CA HIS A 43 5.68 -5.01 15.90
C HIS A 43 4.84 -3.77 16.25
N GLY A 44 4.28 -3.72 17.47
CA GLY A 44 3.42 -2.61 17.91
C GLY A 44 2.15 -2.48 17.07
N LYS A 45 1.64 -3.62 16.56
CA LYS A 45 0.47 -3.71 15.67
C LYS A 45 0.58 -2.89 14.37
N ARG A 46 1.80 -2.71 13.87
CA ARG A 46 2.08 -1.91 12.67
C ARG A 46 2.67 -2.78 11.56
N VAL A 47 2.15 -2.62 10.35
CA VAL A 47 2.72 -3.23 9.13
C VAL A 47 3.48 -2.18 8.35
N HIS A 48 4.73 -2.49 7.99
CA HIS A 48 5.56 -1.63 7.16
C HIS A 48 6.41 -2.49 6.21
N THR A 49 6.08 -2.47 4.93
CA THR A 49 6.78 -3.22 3.86
C THR A 49 7.69 -2.29 3.04
N ARG A 50 8.50 -2.86 2.15
CA ARG A 50 9.25 -2.08 1.16
C ARG A 50 9.48 -2.87 -0.11
N PHE A 51 9.34 -2.22 -1.26
CA PHE A 51 9.77 -2.71 -2.57
C PHE A 51 11.11 -2.05 -2.92
N PRO A 52 12.24 -2.81 -2.90
CA PRO A 52 13.56 -2.23 -3.02
C PRO A 52 14.28 -2.57 -4.35
N PRO A 53 13.88 -2.02 -5.52
CA PRO A 53 14.57 -2.31 -6.78
C PRO A 53 15.95 -1.64 -6.81
N GLU A 54 16.94 -2.33 -7.39
CA GLU A 54 18.22 -1.70 -7.77
C GLU A 54 17.98 -0.71 -8.92
N PRO A 55 18.53 0.52 -8.87
CA PRO A 55 18.33 1.53 -9.92
C PRO A 55 19.32 1.35 -11.08
N ASN A 56 19.40 0.13 -11.62
CA ASN A 56 20.32 -0.24 -12.71
C ASN A 56 19.61 -0.86 -13.92
N GLY A 57 18.28 -0.72 -14.00
CA GLY A 57 17.50 -1.22 -15.12
C GLY A 57 16.01 -0.92 -14.99
N TYR A 58 15.28 -1.13 -16.08
CA TYR A 58 13.83 -0.97 -16.10
C TYR A 58 13.11 -2.15 -15.45
N LEU A 59 12.04 -1.83 -14.73
CA LEU A 59 11.15 -2.86 -14.19
C LEU A 59 10.47 -3.61 -15.34
N HIS A 60 10.65 -4.93 -15.39
CA HIS A 60 9.85 -5.83 -16.22
C HIS A 60 8.74 -6.52 -15.41
N ILE A 61 7.87 -7.29 -16.09
CA ILE A 61 6.69 -7.97 -15.50
C ILE A 61 6.99 -8.86 -14.29
N GLY A 62 8.22 -9.35 -14.14
CA GLY A 62 8.63 -10.14 -12.98
C GLY A 62 8.55 -9.34 -11.67
N HIS A 63 8.85 -8.04 -11.73
CA HIS A 63 8.76 -7.13 -10.58
C HIS A 63 7.33 -6.88 -10.14
N ALA A 64 6.35 -7.05 -11.04
CA ALA A 64 4.94 -6.83 -10.70
C ALA A 64 4.50 -7.75 -9.55
N LYS A 65 5.04 -8.96 -9.46
CA LYS A 65 4.74 -9.87 -8.35
C LYS A 65 5.23 -9.32 -7.01
N ALA A 66 6.49 -8.90 -6.94
CA ALA A 66 7.06 -8.32 -5.71
C ALA A 66 6.35 -7.02 -5.33
N LEU A 67 6.11 -6.13 -6.29
CA LEU A 67 5.39 -4.88 -6.10
C LEU A 67 3.97 -5.13 -5.57
N CYS A 68 3.21 -6.04 -6.17
CA CYS A 68 1.86 -6.38 -5.69
C CYS A 68 1.87 -7.01 -4.29
N ILE A 69 2.89 -7.80 -3.95
CA ILE A 69 3.02 -8.37 -2.60
C ILE A 69 3.32 -7.26 -1.59
N ASP A 70 4.37 -6.47 -1.81
CA ASP A 70 4.83 -5.47 -0.84
C ASP A 70 3.77 -4.39 -0.59
N PHE A 71 3.22 -3.79 -1.66
CA PHE A 71 2.17 -2.78 -1.54
C PHE A 71 0.82 -3.40 -1.15
N GLY A 72 0.50 -4.59 -1.64
CA GLY A 72 -0.75 -5.27 -1.34
C GLY A 72 -0.88 -5.67 0.12
N ILE A 73 0.20 -6.13 0.76
CA ILE A 73 0.23 -6.42 2.20
C ILE A 73 0.02 -5.15 3.01
N ALA A 74 0.74 -4.06 2.70
CA ALA A 74 0.53 -2.78 3.38
C ALA A 74 -0.92 -2.31 3.22
N LEU A 75 -1.48 -2.37 2.02
CA LEU A 75 -2.88 -1.99 1.78
C LEU A 75 -3.86 -2.86 2.56
N THR A 76 -3.67 -4.19 2.55
CA THR A 76 -4.57 -5.16 3.19
C THR A 76 -4.67 -4.94 4.71
N PHE A 77 -3.56 -4.57 5.35
CA PHE A 77 -3.50 -4.42 6.81
C PHE A 77 -3.45 -2.95 7.27
N GLY A 78 -3.70 -1.98 6.38
CA GLY A 78 -3.65 -0.55 6.72
C GLY A 78 -2.26 -0.04 7.14
N GLY A 79 -1.20 -0.70 6.64
CA GLY A 79 0.19 -0.35 6.86
C GLY A 79 0.76 0.65 5.85
N GLN A 80 2.08 0.79 5.86
CA GLN A 80 2.84 1.63 4.92
C GLN A 80 3.77 0.76 4.07
N CYS A 81 4.04 1.19 2.84
CA CYS A 81 5.05 0.57 1.98
C CYS A 81 6.00 1.65 1.46
N ASN A 82 7.30 1.44 1.63
CA ASN A 82 8.32 2.31 1.04
C ASN A 82 8.74 1.80 -0.35
N LEU A 83 8.80 2.69 -1.33
CA LEU A 83 9.63 2.49 -2.52
C LEU A 83 11.04 2.95 -2.17
N ARG A 84 12.03 2.05 -2.22
CA ARG A 84 13.42 2.36 -1.89
C ARG A 84 14.32 1.93 -3.05
N PHE A 85 15.06 2.83 -3.65
CA PHE A 85 16.11 2.37 -4.56
C PHE A 85 17.26 1.76 -3.75
N ASP A 86 17.70 0.56 -4.14
CA ASP A 86 18.87 -0.08 -3.53
C ASP A 86 20.13 0.31 -4.32
N ASP A 87 20.61 1.52 -4.05
CA ASP A 87 21.71 2.23 -4.73
C ASP A 87 23.07 2.01 -4.04
N THR A 88 23.37 0.75 -3.72
CA THR A 88 24.62 0.38 -3.03
C THR A 88 25.74 -0.05 -4.00
N ASN A 89 25.52 -0.02 -5.30
CA ASN A 89 26.44 -0.51 -6.32
C ASN A 89 26.77 0.56 -7.40
N PRO A 90 27.77 1.42 -7.15
CA PRO A 90 28.08 2.57 -8.01
C PRO A 90 28.56 2.21 -9.42
N VAL A 91 28.89 0.93 -9.70
CA VAL A 91 29.37 0.49 -11.02
C VAL A 91 28.23 0.07 -11.94
N LYS A 92 27.10 -0.35 -11.38
CA LYS A 92 25.94 -0.82 -12.14
C LYS A 92 24.84 0.22 -12.25
N GLU A 93 24.86 1.25 -11.42
CA GLU A 93 23.86 2.30 -11.39
C GLU A 93 23.96 3.19 -12.63
N ASP A 94 22.81 3.50 -13.24
CA ASP A 94 22.74 4.45 -14.36
C ASP A 94 23.06 5.87 -13.84
N THR A 95 23.98 6.55 -14.50
CA THR A 95 24.45 7.91 -14.16
C THR A 95 23.74 8.98 -14.99
#